data_AF-A0A1H9ISW4-F1
#
_entry.id   AF-A0A1H9ISW4-F1
#
_cell.length_a   1.000
_cell.length_b   1.000
_cell.length_c   1.000
_cell.angle_alpha   90.00
_cell.angle_beta   90.00
_cell.angle_gamma   90.00
#
_symmetry.space_group_name_H-M   'P 1'
#
loop_
_entity.id
_entity.type
_entity.pdbx_description
1 polymer ?
#
loop_
_entity_poly.entity_id
_entity_poly.type
_entity_poly.pdbx_seq_one_letter_code
_entity_poly.pdbx_strand_id
1 'polypeptide(L)'
;MTFNSIKTINDAIRYVKQFLNDYSLDVDGLKDFPFKRLESDSEYGCPGRSFDYDDTNLARAIYFIIWNDLPEMDISEIGTGKKYRGDTLNTFNTMFSADLSRCDILSGGNKELCDKAEVFRDICYSLGNFSVLPNISIPLSKNKETTINLYRGNWNGWKDFYDKFLKELNLCLPESNNADEVFVELVKANSFYFFQIDSILKFGNINFLSPYFTESDTIKELFKHDFYGWKLDSKAYIKFANFYIDKSTEIIKFRADVIIKKLNEYFNKV
;
A
#
# COMPACT_ATOMS: atom_id res chain seq x y z
N MET A 1 -9.28 6.37 -24.59
CA MET A 1 -9.91 5.18 -23.99
C MET A 1 -10.35 5.57 -22.59
N THR A 2 -11.48 5.06 -22.08
CA THR A 2 -11.92 5.36 -20.72
C THR A 2 -11.70 4.16 -19.80
N PHE A 3 -11.53 4.38 -18.50
CA PHE A 3 -11.31 3.33 -17.52
C PHE A 3 -12.40 2.24 -17.57
N ASN A 4 -13.67 2.65 -17.68
CA ASN A 4 -14.82 1.74 -17.75
C ASN A 4 -14.84 0.85 -19.02
N SER A 5 -13.99 1.14 -20.01
CA SER A 5 -13.87 0.32 -21.22
C SER A 5 -12.81 -0.78 -21.12
N ILE A 6 -12.00 -0.79 -20.06
CA ILE A 6 -10.94 -1.77 -19.86
C ILE A 6 -11.54 -3.12 -19.51
N LYS A 7 -11.21 -4.16 -20.28
CA LYS A 7 -11.62 -5.55 -20.02
C LYS A 7 -10.46 -6.53 -20.02
N THR A 8 -9.37 -6.16 -20.67
CA THR A 8 -8.19 -7.01 -20.86
C THR A 8 -6.93 -6.30 -20.39
N ILE A 9 -5.87 -7.07 -20.16
CA ILE A 9 -4.55 -6.53 -19.85
C ILE A 9 -4.08 -5.57 -20.95
N ASN A 10 -4.36 -5.87 -22.23
CA ASN A 10 -3.99 -5.00 -23.35
C ASN A 10 -4.73 -3.66 -23.31
N ASP A 11 -5.99 -3.65 -22.89
CA ASP A 11 -6.74 -2.40 -22.72
C ASP A 11 -6.15 -1.58 -21.56
N ALA A 12 -5.79 -2.22 -20.45
CA ALA A 12 -5.12 -1.56 -19.33
C ALA A 12 -3.76 -0.99 -19.74
N ILE A 13 -2.97 -1.73 -20.52
CA ILE A 13 -1.68 -1.24 -21.06
C ILE A 13 -1.90 -0.01 -21.94
N ARG A 14 -2.87 -0.04 -22.86
CA ARG A 14 -3.20 1.13 -23.69
C ARG A 14 -3.65 2.32 -22.85
N TYR A 15 -4.44 2.08 -21.81
CA TYR A 15 -4.90 3.11 -20.88
C TYR A 15 -3.73 3.77 -20.13
N VAL A 16 -2.79 2.99 -19.60
CA VAL A 16 -1.58 3.53 -18.94
C VAL A 16 -0.66 4.24 -19.95
N LYS A 17 -0.46 3.70 -21.16
CA LYS A 17 0.29 4.38 -22.23
C LYS A 17 -0.37 5.72 -22.62
N GLN A 18 -1.70 5.80 -22.61
CA GLN A 18 -2.42 7.05 -22.83
C GLN A 18 -2.17 8.06 -21.70
N PHE A 19 -2.26 7.63 -20.43
CA PHE A 19 -1.92 8.48 -19.28
C PHE A 19 -0.52 9.09 -19.43
N LEU A 20 0.47 8.26 -19.78
CA LEU A 20 1.85 8.70 -19.99
C LEU A 20 1.94 9.80 -21.06
N ASN A 21 1.24 9.64 -22.18
CA ASN A 21 1.19 10.67 -23.23
C ASN A 21 0.50 11.96 -22.74
N ASP A 22 -0.66 11.83 -22.09
CA ASP A 22 -1.49 12.95 -21.65
C ASP A 22 -0.76 13.81 -20.59
N TYR A 23 0.10 13.17 -19.77
CA TYR A 23 0.95 13.84 -18.79
C TYR A 23 2.38 14.14 -19.28
N SER A 24 2.71 13.81 -20.54
CA SER A 24 4.07 13.97 -21.10
C SER A 24 5.15 13.30 -20.25
N LEU A 25 4.88 12.10 -19.76
CA LEU A 25 5.76 11.28 -18.95
C LEU A 25 6.25 10.07 -19.75
N ASP A 26 7.48 9.65 -19.52
CA ASP A 26 7.87 8.28 -19.81
C ASP A 26 7.47 7.35 -18.65
N VAL A 27 7.65 6.06 -18.86
CA VAL A 27 7.32 5.03 -17.87
C VAL A 27 8.16 5.15 -16.58
N ASP A 28 9.39 5.68 -16.66
CA ASP A 28 10.24 5.89 -15.48
C ASP A 28 9.74 7.07 -14.64
N GLY A 29 9.13 8.08 -15.28
CA GLY A 29 8.48 9.21 -14.62
C GLY A 29 7.33 8.81 -13.69
N LEU A 30 6.75 7.60 -13.84
CA LEU A 30 5.75 7.08 -12.91
C LEU A 30 6.30 6.78 -11.51
N LYS A 31 7.61 6.58 -11.34
CA LYS A 31 8.22 6.25 -10.03
C LYS A 31 7.97 7.34 -9.00
N ASP A 32 8.12 8.58 -9.43
CA ASP A 32 8.04 9.77 -8.59
C ASP A 32 6.79 10.61 -8.88
N PHE A 33 5.87 10.11 -9.73
CA PHE A 33 4.65 10.84 -10.03
C PHE A 33 3.77 10.97 -8.77
N PRO A 34 3.47 12.19 -8.30
CA PRO A 34 2.67 12.37 -7.10
C PRO A 34 1.20 12.18 -7.45
N PHE A 35 0.58 11.09 -6.98
CA PHE A 35 -0.80 10.75 -7.32
C PHE A 35 -1.81 11.81 -6.87
N LYS A 36 -1.43 12.68 -5.91
CA LYS A 36 -2.20 13.88 -5.54
C LYS A 36 -2.63 14.73 -6.74
N ARG A 37 -1.82 14.76 -7.80
CA ARG A 37 -2.14 15.50 -9.04
C ARG A 37 -3.39 14.98 -9.76
N LEU A 38 -3.86 13.79 -9.40
CA LEU A 38 -5.06 13.17 -9.96
C LEU A 38 -6.34 13.53 -9.19
N GLU A 39 -6.27 14.32 -8.12
CA GLU A 39 -7.44 14.61 -7.26
C GLU A 39 -8.63 15.20 -8.01
N SER A 40 -8.37 16.04 -8.99
CA SER A 40 -9.40 16.64 -9.87
C SER A 40 -9.44 16.02 -11.27
N ASP A 41 -8.67 14.97 -11.52
CA ASP A 41 -8.64 14.33 -12.84
C ASP A 41 -9.86 13.41 -13.01
N SER A 42 -10.66 13.71 -14.04
CA SER A 42 -11.93 13.02 -14.31
C SER A 42 -11.78 11.64 -14.93
N GLU A 43 -10.59 11.27 -15.40
CA GLU A 43 -10.32 9.99 -16.06
C GLU A 43 -9.42 9.11 -15.19
N TYR A 44 -8.24 9.62 -14.84
CA TYR A 44 -7.18 8.91 -14.15
C TYR A 44 -7.32 8.93 -12.63
N GLY A 45 -8.08 9.89 -12.08
CA GLY A 45 -8.36 10.05 -10.65
C GLY A 45 -9.47 9.15 -10.11
N CYS A 46 -10.37 9.73 -9.31
CA CYS A 46 -11.47 9.03 -8.64
C CYS A 46 -12.84 9.60 -9.06
N PRO A 47 -13.22 9.59 -10.35
CA PRO A 47 -14.47 10.19 -10.80
C PRO A 47 -15.70 9.55 -10.14
N GLY A 48 -16.57 10.38 -9.57
CA GLY A 48 -17.81 9.93 -8.91
C GLY A 48 -17.63 9.30 -7.53
N ARG A 49 -16.46 9.40 -6.90
CA ARG A 49 -16.17 8.89 -5.55
C ARG A 49 -15.13 9.73 -4.81
N SER A 50 -14.96 9.49 -3.52
CA SER A 50 -13.93 10.17 -2.72
C SER A 50 -12.55 9.86 -3.27
N PHE A 51 -11.68 10.88 -3.31
CA PHE A 51 -10.31 10.71 -3.74
C PHE A 51 -9.52 9.85 -2.75
N ASP A 52 -8.83 8.85 -3.29
CA ASP A 52 -7.98 7.93 -2.54
C ASP A 52 -6.83 7.53 -3.45
N TYR A 53 -5.60 7.77 -2.99
CA TYR A 53 -4.39 7.75 -3.83
C TYR A 53 -4.12 6.38 -4.43
N ASP A 54 -4.27 5.35 -3.60
CA ASP A 54 -4.07 3.95 -3.96
C ASP A 54 -5.29 3.31 -4.63
N ASP A 55 -6.37 4.07 -4.83
CA ASP A 55 -7.61 3.57 -5.43
C ASP A 55 -8.00 4.35 -6.69
N THR A 56 -7.14 5.24 -7.20
CA THR A 56 -7.36 5.95 -8.47
C THR A 56 -7.55 4.98 -9.65
N ASN A 57 -8.23 5.41 -10.70
CA ASN A 57 -8.40 4.62 -11.92
C ASN A 57 -7.03 4.24 -12.53
N LEU A 58 -6.04 5.14 -12.47
CA LEU A 58 -4.66 4.82 -12.87
C LEU A 58 -4.07 3.70 -12.02
N ALA A 59 -4.16 3.80 -10.69
CA ALA A 59 -3.65 2.79 -9.77
C ALA A 59 -4.28 1.42 -10.05
N ARG A 60 -5.61 1.36 -10.16
CA ARG A 60 -6.36 0.12 -10.47
C ARG A 60 -5.93 -0.51 -11.80
N ALA A 61 -5.72 0.29 -12.84
CA ALA A 61 -5.24 -0.22 -14.13
C ALA A 61 -3.82 -0.80 -14.02
N ILE A 62 -2.91 -0.13 -13.29
CA ILE A 62 -1.57 -0.65 -13.02
C ILE A 62 -1.64 -1.94 -12.21
N TYR A 63 -2.53 -2.02 -11.21
CA TYR A 63 -2.68 -3.22 -10.39
C TYR A 63 -3.10 -4.42 -11.25
N PHE A 64 -4.08 -4.19 -12.13
CA PHE A 64 -4.54 -5.21 -13.05
C PHE A 64 -3.43 -5.69 -13.99
N ILE A 65 -2.49 -4.83 -14.42
CA ILE A 65 -1.34 -5.26 -15.22
C ILE A 65 -0.35 -6.06 -14.37
N ILE A 66 0.04 -5.54 -13.21
CA ILE A 66 1.15 -6.06 -12.40
C ILE A 66 0.79 -7.37 -11.68
N TRP A 67 -0.46 -7.48 -11.23
CA TRP A 67 -0.95 -8.58 -10.42
C TRP A 67 -2.02 -9.42 -11.14
N ASN A 68 -2.03 -9.46 -12.47
CA ASN A 68 -3.00 -10.28 -13.23
C ASN A 68 -2.91 -11.79 -12.94
N ASP A 69 -1.76 -12.27 -12.45
CA ASP A 69 -1.58 -13.68 -12.06
C ASP A 69 -2.26 -14.03 -10.74
N LEU A 70 -2.78 -13.03 -9.99
CA LEU A 70 -3.53 -13.28 -8.77
C LEU A 70 -4.87 -13.96 -9.07
N PRO A 71 -5.33 -14.86 -8.18
CA PRO A 71 -6.55 -15.62 -8.40
C PRO A 71 -7.76 -14.70 -8.50
N GLU A 72 -8.59 -14.97 -9.51
CA GLU A 72 -9.85 -14.27 -9.73
C GLU A 72 -9.70 -12.74 -9.84
N MET A 73 -8.53 -12.27 -10.30
CA MET A 73 -8.24 -10.87 -10.56
C MET A 73 -9.05 -10.39 -11.78
N ASP A 74 -9.94 -9.43 -11.54
CA ASP A 74 -10.74 -8.74 -12.55
C ASP A 74 -10.73 -7.25 -12.24
N ILE A 75 -10.42 -6.42 -13.23
CA ILE A 75 -10.35 -4.96 -13.06
C ILE A 75 -11.66 -4.36 -12.53
N SER A 76 -12.80 -4.96 -12.87
CA SER A 76 -14.13 -4.52 -12.41
C SER A 76 -14.36 -4.77 -10.92
N GLU A 77 -13.56 -5.64 -10.29
CA GLU A 77 -13.65 -5.97 -8.87
C GLU A 77 -12.66 -5.20 -7.99
N ILE A 78 -11.64 -4.55 -8.59
CA ILE A 78 -10.63 -3.78 -7.84
C ILE A 78 -11.26 -2.48 -7.32
N GLY A 79 -11.22 -2.30 -6.00
CA GLY A 79 -11.69 -1.08 -5.33
C GLY A 79 -13.22 -0.93 -5.28
N THR A 80 -13.96 -2.00 -5.53
CA THR A 80 -15.42 -2.06 -5.29
C THR A 80 -15.76 -2.28 -3.82
N GLY A 81 -14.76 -2.59 -2.99
CA GLY A 81 -14.93 -3.01 -1.61
C GLY A 81 -15.21 -4.50 -1.45
N LYS A 82 -15.26 -5.28 -2.54
CA LYS A 82 -15.57 -6.72 -2.48
C LYS A 82 -14.31 -7.59 -2.39
N LYS A 83 -13.62 -7.79 -3.51
CA LYS A 83 -12.60 -8.83 -3.65
C LYS A 83 -11.19 -8.32 -3.44
N TYR A 84 -10.82 -7.28 -4.16
CA TYR A 84 -9.51 -6.65 -4.09
C TYR A 84 -9.65 -5.16 -3.82
N ARG A 85 -8.71 -4.60 -3.05
CA ARG A 85 -8.60 -3.16 -2.81
C ARG A 85 -7.15 -2.73 -2.93
N GLY A 86 -6.95 -1.54 -3.49
CA GLY A 86 -5.70 -0.81 -3.34
C GLY A 86 -5.43 -0.45 -1.89
N ASP A 87 -4.15 -0.40 -1.54
CA ASP A 87 -3.72 -0.06 -0.21
C ASP A 87 -2.29 0.50 -0.19
N THR A 88 -1.94 1.24 0.86
CA THR A 88 -0.58 1.74 1.10
C THR A 88 0.16 0.83 2.09
N LEU A 89 1.46 0.60 1.84
CA LEU A 89 2.30 -0.15 2.79
C LEU A 89 2.60 0.70 4.02
N ASN A 90 3.19 1.86 3.80
CA ASN A 90 3.57 2.81 4.86
C ASN A 90 2.59 3.97 4.86
N THR A 91 2.23 4.49 6.03
CA THR A 91 1.17 5.50 6.15
C THR A 91 1.68 6.84 6.65
N PHE A 92 1.34 7.89 5.92
CA PHE A 92 1.66 9.26 6.31
C PHE A 92 0.86 9.71 7.53
N ASN A 93 -0.46 9.55 7.47
CA ASN A 93 -1.40 10.11 8.45
C ASN A 93 -1.21 9.54 9.86
N THR A 94 -0.74 8.30 9.97
CA THR A 94 -0.44 7.68 11.26
C THR A 94 0.74 8.39 11.93
N MET A 95 1.78 8.75 11.17
CA MET A 95 2.96 9.42 11.72
C MET A 95 2.79 10.93 11.92
N PHE A 96 2.11 11.59 10.97
CA PHE A 96 2.19 13.05 10.83
C PHE A 96 0.85 13.77 10.85
N SER A 97 -0.28 13.04 10.79
CA SER A 97 -1.63 13.57 10.47
C SER A 97 -1.70 14.29 9.12
N ALA A 98 -2.89 14.34 8.52
CA ALA A 98 -3.07 14.89 7.18
C ALA A 98 -2.65 16.37 7.06
N ASP A 99 -2.79 17.13 8.16
CA ASP A 99 -2.49 18.55 8.27
C ASP A 99 -1.14 18.86 8.94
N LEU A 100 -0.28 17.85 9.15
CA LEU A 100 0.98 17.96 9.91
C LEU A 100 0.84 18.32 11.39
N SER A 101 -0.36 18.44 11.95
CA SER A 101 -0.55 18.88 13.35
C SER A 101 0.17 17.97 14.35
N ARG A 102 0.13 16.64 14.13
CA ARG A 102 0.87 15.67 14.94
C ARG A 102 2.38 15.86 14.84
N CYS A 103 2.89 16.18 13.65
CA CYS A 103 4.32 16.47 13.46
C CYS A 103 4.73 17.71 14.25
N ASP A 104 3.98 18.80 14.13
CA ASP A 104 4.23 20.06 14.82
C ASP A 104 4.20 19.89 16.34
N ILE A 105 3.12 19.30 16.87
CA ILE A 105 2.92 19.11 18.31
C ILE A 105 3.98 18.18 18.91
N LEU A 106 4.21 17.00 18.34
CA LEU A 106 5.09 16.01 18.93
C LEU A 106 6.57 16.38 18.79
N SER A 107 6.95 17.10 17.73
CA SER A 107 8.32 17.57 17.53
C SER A 107 8.66 18.84 18.32
N GLY A 108 7.68 19.49 18.95
CA GLY A 108 7.88 20.77 19.61
C GLY A 108 8.14 21.91 18.62
N GLY A 109 7.46 21.89 17.47
CA GLY A 109 7.60 22.91 16.42
C GLY A 109 8.87 22.78 15.58
N ASN A 110 9.39 21.57 15.38
CA ASN A 110 10.57 21.37 14.54
C ASN A 110 10.22 21.54 13.05
N LYS A 111 10.55 22.71 12.51
CA LYS A 111 10.27 23.05 11.12
C LYS A 111 10.98 22.14 10.11
N GLU A 112 12.25 21.81 10.34
CA GLU A 112 13.03 20.95 9.43
C GLU A 112 12.37 19.58 9.24
N LEU A 113 11.88 18.98 10.33
CA LEU A 113 11.14 17.73 10.27
C LEU A 113 9.80 17.89 9.52
N CYS A 114 9.05 18.97 9.78
CA CYS A 114 7.76 19.21 9.13
C CYS A 114 7.92 19.42 7.62
N ASP A 115 8.92 20.19 7.20
CA ASP A 115 9.26 20.41 5.79
C ASP A 115 9.66 19.08 5.12
N LYS A 116 10.45 18.25 5.81
CA LYS A 116 10.79 16.90 5.34
C LYS A 116 9.58 15.98 5.23
N ALA A 117 8.65 16.05 6.19
CA ALA A 117 7.40 15.29 6.17
C ALA A 117 6.49 15.73 5.02
N GLU A 118 6.45 17.03 4.69
CA GLU A 118 5.69 17.52 3.54
C GLU A 118 6.19 16.91 2.23
N VAL A 119 7.51 16.90 2.00
CA VAL A 119 8.11 16.24 0.83
C VAL A 119 7.82 14.73 0.84
N PHE A 120 7.93 14.10 2.01
CA PHE A 120 7.63 12.67 2.16
C PHE A 120 6.18 12.33 1.83
N ARG A 121 5.23 13.24 2.00
CA ARG A 121 3.82 13.00 1.69
C ARG A 121 3.62 12.60 0.23
N ASP A 122 4.27 13.31 -0.69
CA ASP A 122 4.18 13.03 -2.12
C ASP A 122 4.82 11.68 -2.47
N ILE A 123 5.94 11.35 -1.80
CA ILE A 123 6.60 10.04 -1.93
C ILE A 123 5.71 8.92 -1.37
N CYS A 124 5.09 9.13 -0.21
CA CYS A 124 4.23 8.17 0.46
C CYS A 124 2.98 7.84 -0.38
N TYR A 125 2.51 8.80 -1.17
CA TYR A 125 1.40 8.61 -2.11
C TYR A 125 1.86 8.45 -3.56
N SER A 126 2.96 7.72 -3.75
CA SER A 126 3.46 7.30 -5.06
C SER A 126 3.30 5.79 -5.27
N LEU A 127 3.40 5.36 -6.52
CA LEU A 127 3.16 3.99 -6.96
C LEU A 127 3.94 2.93 -6.16
N GLY A 128 5.17 3.25 -5.77
CA GLY A 128 6.03 2.34 -5.01
C GLY A 128 5.52 2.01 -3.61
N ASN A 129 4.58 2.78 -3.06
CA ASN A 129 3.96 2.49 -1.77
C ASN A 129 2.66 1.69 -1.89
N PHE A 130 2.17 1.47 -3.11
CA PHE A 130 0.87 0.85 -3.34
C PHE A 130 0.94 -0.67 -3.44
N SER A 131 -0.11 -1.34 -2.98
CA SER A 131 -0.28 -2.78 -3.06
C SER A 131 -1.74 -3.10 -3.33
N VAL A 132 -2.01 -4.30 -3.84
CA VAL A 132 -3.36 -4.85 -3.90
C VAL A 132 -3.51 -5.94 -2.82
N LEU A 133 -4.56 -5.85 -2.01
CA LEU A 133 -4.86 -6.83 -0.96
C LEU A 133 -6.26 -7.39 -1.14
N PRO A 134 -6.51 -8.64 -0.72
CA PRO A 134 -7.86 -9.18 -0.73
C PRO A 134 -8.69 -8.48 0.38
N ASN A 135 -9.97 -8.25 0.12
CA ASN A 135 -10.80 -7.33 0.89
C ASN A 135 -12.14 -7.92 1.35
N ILE A 136 -12.32 -9.25 1.30
CA ILE A 136 -13.51 -9.88 1.87
C ILE A 136 -13.56 -9.58 3.37
N SER A 137 -14.70 -9.07 3.82
CA SER A 137 -14.94 -8.72 5.22
C SER A 137 -15.41 -9.92 6.03
N ILE A 138 -15.20 -9.86 7.34
CA ILE A 138 -15.82 -10.74 8.32
C ILE A 138 -16.62 -9.92 9.34
N PRO A 139 -17.73 -10.45 9.89
CA PRO A 139 -18.45 -9.80 10.96
C PRO A 139 -17.67 -9.85 12.28
N LEU A 140 -17.50 -8.69 12.92
CA LEU A 140 -17.01 -8.58 14.31
C LEU A 140 -18.16 -8.51 15.31
N SER A 141 -19.28 -7.91 14.91
CA SER A 141 -20.51 -7.82 15.70
C SER A 141 -21.70 -7.51 14.79
N LYS A 142 -22.92 -7.45 15.37
CA LYS A 142 -24.19 -7.29 14.64
C LYS A 142 -24.21 -6.15 13.59
N ASN A 143 -23.42 -5.09 13.79
CA ASN A 143 -23.35 -3.94 12.89
C ASN A 143 -21.90 -3.51 12.59
N LYS A 144 -20.93 -4.41 12.73
CA LYS A 144 -19.52 -4.09 12.52
C LYS A 144 -18.84 -5.22 11.78
N GLU A 145 -18.21 -4.88 10.68
CA GLU A 145 -17.36 -5.78 9.91
C GLU A 145 -15.91 -5.27 9.94
N THR A 146 -14.98 -6.15 9.61
CA THR A 146 -13.59 -5.78 9.37
C THR A 146 -13.07 -6.46 8.12
N THR A 147 -12.13 -5.81 7.45
CA THR A 147 -11.32 -6.35 6.36
C THR A 147 -9.86 -6.40 6.80
N ILE A 148 -8.98 -6.95 5.98
CA ILE A 148 -7.53 -6.94 6.23
C ILE A 148 -6.99 -5.51 6.34
N ASN A 149 -7.44 -4.60 5.48
CA ASN A 149 -7.04 -3.19 5.55
C ASN A 149 -7.48 -2.55 6.88
N LEU A 150 -8.76 -2.70 7.25
CA LEU A 150 -9.27 -2.15 8.52
C LEU A 150 -8.56 -2.76 9.73
N TYR A 151 -8.23 -4.04 9.67
CA TYR A 151 -7.46 -4.74 10.69
C TYR A 151 -6.06 -4.11 10.84
N ARG A 152 -5.34 -3.90 9.74
CA ARG A 152 -3.99 -3.32 9.75
C ARG A 152 -3.95 -1.92 10.38
N GLY A 153 -4.93 -1.07 10.07
CA GLY A 153 -4.97 0.29 10.60
C GLY A 153 -5.49 0.42 12.03
N ASN A 154 -6.52 -0.35 12.38
CA ASN A 154 -7.32 -0.09 13.58
C ASN A 154 -7.29 -1.19 14.64
N TRP A 155 -6.76 -2.38 14.35
CA TRP A 155 -6.75 -3.48 15.32
C TRP A 155 -5.69 -3.27 16.39
N ASN A 156 -6.06 -3.40 17.67
CA ASN A 156 -5.15 -3.49 18.83
C ASN A 156 -3.89 -2.59 18.79
N GLY A 157 -4.02 -1.34 18.33
CA GLY A 157 -2.89 -0.40 18.25
C GLY A 157 -1.81 -0.78 17.24
N TRP A 158 -2.17 -1.42 16.13
CA TRP A 158 -1.26 -1.80 15.05
C TRP A 158 -0.78 -0.64 14.17
N LYS A 159 -1.62 0.38 14.02
CA LYS A 159 -1.24 1.71 13.50
C LYS A 159 -0.55 1.65 12.13
N ASP A 160 -0.98 0.73 11.27
CA ASP A 160 -0.47 0.59 9.90
C ASP A 160 1.04 0.36 9.77
N PHE A 161 1.68 -0.26 10.77
CA PHE A 161 3.04 -0.75 10.59
C PHE A 161 3.06 -2.03 9.77
N TYR A 162 3.56 -1.94 8.54
CA TYR A 162 3.51 -3.06 7.61
C TYR A 162 4.37 -4.26 8.02
N ASP A 163 5.53 -4.03 8.64
CA ASP A 163 6.36 -5.09 9.20
C ASP A 163 5.69 -5.83 10.36
N LYS A 164 4.86 -5.14 11.16
CA LYS A 164 4.00 -5.79 12.17
C LYS A 164 2.95 -6.67 11.50
N PHE A 165 2.32 -6.17 10.43
CA PHE A 165 1.37 -6.95 9.63
C PHE A 165 1.98 -8.21 9.04
N LEU A 166 3.19 -8.11 8.47
CA LEU A 166 3.89 -9.26 7.93
C LEU A 166 4.20 -10.32 9.02
N LYS A 167 4.58 -9.88 10.23
CA LYS A 167 4.85 -10.81 11.35
C LYS A 167 3.62 -11.62 11.71
N GLU A 168 2.47 -10.98 11.83
CA GLU A 168 1.23 -11.70 12.14
C GLU A 168 0.77 -12.58 10.99
N LEU A 169 0.90 -12.12 9.74
CA LEU A 169 0.56 -12.94 8.59
C LEU A 169 1.41 -14.22 8.58
N ASN A 170 2.70 -14.11 8.93
CA ASN A 170 3.59 -15.25 9.07
C ASN A 170 3.20 -16.21 10.21
N LEU A 171 2.47 -15.76 11.23
CA LEU A 171 1.89 -16.65 12.25
C LEU A 171 0.61 -17.34 11.76
N CYS A 172 -0.19 -16.64 10.94
CA CYS A 172 -1.45 -17.16 10.40
C CYS A 172 -1.26 -18.23 9.33
N LEU A 173 -0.32 -18.04 8.40
CA LEU A 173 -0.10 -18.94 7.26
C LEU A 173 0.25 -20.41 7.64
N PRO A 174 1.07 -20.69 8.67
CA PRO A 174 1.35 -22.05 9.12
C PRO A 174 0.32 -22.63 10.13
N GLU A 175 -0.85 -22.01 10.29
CA GLU A 175 -1.85 -22.35 11.33
C GLU A 175 -1.24 -22.48 12.74
N SER A 176 -0.52 -21.43 13.18
CA SER A 176 0.08 -21.39 14.52
C SER A 176 -0.94 -21.07 15.61
N ASN A 177 -0.82 -21.70 16.79
CA ASN A 177 -1.67 -21.45 17.96
C ASN A 177 -1.53 -20.05 18.58
N ASN A 178 -0.58 -19.23 18.12
CA ASN A 178 -0.30 -17.91 18.68
C ASN A 178 -0.76 -16.75 17.78
N ALA A 179 -1.42 -17.04 16.65
CA ALA A 179 -1.95 -16.02 15.76
C ALA A 179 -3.21 -15.36 16.33
N ASP A 180 -3.41 -14.08 16.03
CA ASP A 180 -4.63 -13.33 16.36
C ASP A 180 -5.84 -13.94 15.64
N GLU A 181 -6.82 -14.39 16.43
CA GLU A 181 -7.97 -15.15 15.95
C GLU A 181 -8.76 -14.41 14.86
N VAL A 182 -8.88 -13.08 14.97
CA VAL A 182 -9.60 -12.27 14.00
C VAL A 182 -8.87 -12.22 12.67
N PHE A 183 -7.53 -12.17 12.70
CA PHE A 183 -6.77 -12.20 11.46
C PHE A 183 -6.77 -13.58 10.80
N VAL A 184 -6.76 -14.66 11.59
CA VAL A 184 -6.96 -16.02 11.06
C VAL A 184 -8.29 -16.13 10.31
N GLU A 185 -9.38 -15.63 10.88
CA GLU A 185 -10.69 -15.64 10.20
C GLU A 185 -10.70 -14.77 8.94
N LEU A 186 -10.00 -13.63 8.92
CA LEU A 186 -9.81 -12.82 7.72
C LEU A 186 -9.04 -13.57 6.63
N VAL A 187 -7.97 -14.29 6.98
CA VAL A 187 -7.19 -15.11 6.04
C VAL A 187 -8.06 -16.23 5.46
N LYS A 188 -8.88 -16.90 6.28
CA LYS A 188 -9.83 -17.93 5.83
C LYS A 188 -10.91 -17.37 4.89
N ALA A 189 -11.51 -16.23 5.25
CA ALA A 189 -12.51 -15.56 4.43
C ALA A 189 -11.94 -15.13 3.07
N ASN A 190 -10.64 -14.81 3.02
CA ASN A 190 -9.89 -14.46 1.82
C ASN A 190 -9.09 -15.65 1.25
N SER A 191 -9.54 -16.90 1.49
CA SER A 191 -8.84 -18.12 1.06
C SER A 191 -8.64 -18.21 -0.45
N PHE A 192 -9.50 -17.59 -1.27
CA PHE A 192 -9.28 -17.51 -2.72
C PHE A 192 -7.91 -16.92 -3.07
N TYR A 193 -7.43 -15.94 -2.30
CA TYR A 193 -6.11 -15.31 -2.42
C TYR A 193 -5.04 -16.12 -1.67
N PHE A 194 -5.29 -16.44 -0.41
CA PHE A 194 -4.27 -17.09 0.44
C PHE A 194 -4.02 -18.57 0.14
N PHE A 195 -4.91 -19.25 -0.59
CA PHE A 195 -4.68 -20.62 -1.05
C PHE A 195 -3.42 -20.74 -1.92
N GLN A 196 -3.11 -19.69 -2.70
CA GLN A 196 -1.87 -19.64 -3.48
C GLN A 196 -0.69 -19.07 -2.71
N ILE A 197 -0.86 -18.61 -1.47
CA ILE A 197 0.16 -17.96 -0.66
C ILE A 197 0.33 -18.77 0.64
N ASP A 198 1.14 -19.81 0.53
CA ASP A 198 1.44 -20.77 1.60
C ASP A 198 2.58 -20.31 2.54
N SER A 199 3.24 -19.19 2.23
CA SER A 199 4.37 -18.70 3.00
C SER A 199 4.51 -17.18 2.91
N ILE A 200 5.10 -16.59 3.95
CA ILE A 200 5.35 -15.14 3.98
C ILE A 200 6.32 -14.70 2.88
N LEU A 201 7.26 -15.56 2.47
CA LEU A 201 8.19 -15.29 1.38
C LEU A 201 7.47 -15.23 0.04
N LYS A 202 6.51 -16.12 -0.19
CA LYS A 202 5.67 -16.08 -1.39
C LYS A 202 4.83 -14.81 -1.43
N PHE A 203 4.22 -14.42 -0.29
CA PHE A 203 3.54 -13.14 -0.16
C PHE A 203 4.48 -11.96 -0.47
N GLY A 204 5.70 -12.01 0.08
CA GLY A 204 6.73 -11.00 -0.11
C GLY A 204 7.15 -10.85 -1.58
N ASN A 205 7.36 -11.97 -2.27
CA ASN A 205 7.77 -11.99 -3.67
C ASN A 205 6.68 -11.45 -4.60
N ILE A 206 5.42 -11.83 -4.38
CA ILE A 206 4.27 -11.34 -5.14
C ILE A 206 4.11 -9.82 -5.00
N ASN A 207 4.39 -9.27 -3.81
CA ASN A 207 4.16 -7.86 -3.48
C ASN A 207 5.44 -7.00 -3.52
N PHE A 208 6.57 -7.57 -3.98
CA PHE A 208 7.89 -6.92 -4.09
C PHE A 208 8.44 -6.39 -2.76
N LEU A 209 8.29 -7.16 -1.69
CA LEU A 209 8.56 -6.75 -0.31
C LEU A 209 9.94 -7.15 0.19
N SER A 210 10.90 -7.51 -0.67
CA SER A 210 12.24 -7.93 -0.23
C SER A 210 12.95 -6.94 0.73
N PRO A 211 12.73 -5.60 0.68
CA PRO A 211 13.29 -4.71 1.70
C PRO A 211 12.84 -5.01 3.13
N TYR A 212 11.67 -5.64 3.33
CA TYR A 212 11.15 -6.07 4.63
C TYR A 212 11.77 -7.37 5.15
N PHE A 213 12.59 -8.08 4.36
CA PHE A 213 13.19 -9.35 4.75
C PHE A 213 14.72 -9.23 4.92
N THR A 214 15.27 -9.98 5.86
CA THR A 214 16.71 -10.17 6.04
C THR A 214 17.28 -11.07 4.95
N GLU A 215 18.61 -11.18 4.88
CA GLU A 215 19.28 -12.13 3.96
C GLU A 215 18.97 -13.60 4.29
N SER A 216 18.53 -13.88 5.52
CA SER A 216 18.09 -15.21 5.94
C SER A 216 16.57 -15.38 5.85
N ASP A 217 15.89 -14.58 5.02
CA ASP A 217 14.47 -14.69 4.74
C ASP A 217 13.54 -14.51 5.98
N THR A 218 14.02 -13.80 7.01
CA THR A 218 13.21 -13.44 8.19
C THR A 218 12.70 -12.01 8.09
N ILE A 219 11.53 -11.72 8.66
CA ILE A 219 10.94 -10.38 8.63
C ILE A 219 11.75 -9.44 9.51
N LYS A 220 12.18 -8.30 8.96
CA LYS A 220 12.86 -7.24 9.69
C LYS A 220 11.87 -6.53 10.61
N GLU A 221 12.35 -6.20 11.81
CA GLU A 221 11.68 -5.24 12.69
C GLU A 221 12.17 -3.83 12.35
N LEU A 222 11.58 -3.25 11.30
CA LEU A 222 12.00 -1.96 10.76
C LEU A 222 11.58 -0.85 11.71
N PHE A 223 10.32 -0.85 12.13
CA PHE A 223 9.73 0.23 12.90
C PHE A 223 9.41 -0.30 14.28
N LYS A 224 10.30 -0.08 15.26
CA LYS A 224 10.16 -0.53 16.64
C LYS A 224 8.75 -0.23 17.20
N HIS A 225 7.85 -1.21 17.16
CA HIS A 225 6.40 -0.97 17.32
C HIS A 225 6.03 -0.42 18.70
N ASP A 226 6.81 -0.77 19.72
CA ASP A 226 6.62 -0.31 21.11
C ASP A 226 7.03 1.16 21.32
N PHE A 227 7.75 1.76 20.37
CA PHE A 227 8.01 3.21 20.37
C PHE A 227 6.76 4.01 19.97
N TYR A 228 5.65 3.36 19.62
CA TYR A 228 4.40 4.03 19.36
C TYR A 228 3.66 4.38 20.64
N GLY A 229 3.94 5.57 21.13
CA GLY A 229 3.12 6.21 22.15
C GLY A 229 3.22 7.71 22.01
N TRP A 230 2.12 8.39 22.27
CA TRP A 230 2.04 9.83 22.61
C TRP A 230 2.87 10.22 23.85
N LYS A 231 3.76 9.33 24.29
CA LYS A 231 4.63 9.39 25.45
C LYS A 231 6.11 9.57 25.05
N LEU A 232 6.41 9.66 23.75
CA LEU A 232 7.75 10.07 23.31
C LEU A 232 7.96 11.53 23.68
N ASP A 233 9.13 11.85 24.23
CA ASP A 233 9.60 13.23 24.22
C ASP A 233 9.91 13.67 22.78
N SER A 234 9.97 14.98 22.56
CA SER A 234 10.13 15.53 21.22
C SER A 234 11.41 15.08 20.51
N LYS A 235 12.51 14.83 21.23
CA LYS A 235 13.76 14.35 20.61
C LYS A 235 13.61 12.91 20.12
N ALA A 236 12.97 12.07 20.91
CA ALA A 236 12.68 10.69 20.52
C ALA A 236 11.73 10.63 19.32
N TYR A 237 10.69 11.47 19.29
CA TYR A 237 9.80 11.61 18.14
C TYR A 237 10.55 12.05 16.87
N ILE A 238 11.34 13.14 16.95
CA ILE A 238 12.09 13.66 15.79
C ILE A 238 13.02 12.59 15.21
N LYS A 239 13.73 11.84 16.07
CA LYS A 239 14.64 10.78 15.63
C LYS A 239 13.88 9.66 14.92
N PHE A 240 12.78 9.20 15.51
CA PHE A 240 11.98 8.11 14.95
C PHE A 240 11.28 8.52 13.65
N ALA A 241 10.69 9.72 13.60
CA ALA A 241 10.02 10.26 12.43
C ALA A 241 10.98 10.43 11.23
N ASN A 242 12.19 10.93 11.47
CA ASN A 242 13.23 11.00 10.43
C ASN A 242 13.58 9.61 9.90
N PHE A 243 13.84 8.66 10.79
CA PHE A 243 14.15 7.28 10.42
C PHE A 243 13.00 6.64 9.63
N TYR A 244 11.75 6.89 10.03
CA TYR A 244 10.55 6.42 9.32
C TYR A 244 10.51 6.96 7.89
N ILE A 245 10.64 8.28 7.72
CA ILE A 245 10.66 8.92 6.39
C ILE A 245 11.74 8.29 5.51
N ASP A 246 12.97 8.19 6.03
CA ASP A 246 14.11 7.70 5.24
C ASP A 246 13.92 6.24 4.83
N LYS A 247 13.49 5.38 5.76
CA LYS A 247 13.29 3.96 5.48
C LYS A 247 12.08 3.68 4.60
N SER A 248 10.95 4.34 4.84
CA SER A 248 9.80 4.22 3.95
C SER A 248 10.13 4.71 2.55
N THR A 249 10.88 5.82 2.40
CA THR A 249 11.33 6.33 1.11
C THR A 249 12.21 5.32 0.36
N GLU A 250 13.17 4.68 1.05
CA GLU A 250 14.02 3.64 0.48
C GLU A 250 13.19 2.46 -0.07
N ILE A 251 12.23 1.98 0.73
CA ILE A 251 11.34 0.87 0.36
C ILE A 251 10.45 1.23 -0.84
N ILE A 252 9.85 2.41 -0.80
CA ILE A 252 8.96 2.91 -1.86
C ILE A 252 9.72 3.01 -3.18
N LYS A 253 10.91 3.60 -3.19
CA LYS A 253 11.74 3.73 -4.40
C LYS A 253 12.15 2.39 -4.96
N PHE A 254 12.59 1.46 -4.10
CA PHE A 254 12.91 0.10 -4.52
C PHE A 254 11.71 -0.57 -5.20
N ARG A 255 10.53 -0.49 -4.60
CA ARG A 255 9.32 -1.09 -5.17
C ARG A 255 8.89 -0.42 -6.48
N ALA A 256 9.01 0.91 -6.57
CA ALA A 256 8.73 1.64 -7.79
C ALA A 256 9.61 1.14 -8.95
N ASP A 257 10.90 0.92 -8.71
CA ASP A 257 11.81 0.37 -9.73
C ASP A 257 11.37 -1.02 -10.21
N VAL A 258 11.00 -1.90 -9.28
CA VAL A 258 10.52 -3.26 -9.62
C VAL A 258 9.21 -3.20 -10.42
N ILE A 259 8.27 -2.33 -10.02
CA ILE A 259 6.99 -2.15 -10.72
C ILE A 259 7.22 -1.60 -12.13
N ILE A 260 8.06 -0.58 -12.31
CA ILE A 260 8.36 -0.02 -13.63
C ILE A 260 9.04 -1.04 -14.53
N LYS A 261 9.99 -1.83 -14.00
CA LYS A 261 10.61 -2.92 -14.76
C LYS A 261 9.54 -3.88 -15.29
N LYS A 262 8.60 -4.30 -14.44
CA LYS A 262 7.49 -5.18 -14.86
C LYS A 262 6.56 -4.52 -15.88
N LEU A 263 6.19 -3.25 -15.69
CA LEU A 263 5.38 -2.51 -16.67
C LEU A 263 6.05 -2.50 -18.05
N ASN A 264 7.37 -2.26 -18.11
CA ASN A 264 8.13 -2.30 -19.35
C ASN A 264 8.11 -3.68 -20.02
N GLU A 265 8.20 -4.77 -19.26
CA GLU A 265 8.07 -6.13 -19.79
C GLU A 265 6.71 -6.37 -20.46
N TYR A 266 5.64 -5.78 -19.92
CA TYR A 266 4.30 -5.81 -20.55
C TYR A 266 4.21 -4.90 -21.76
N PHE A 267 4.76 -3.69 -21.68
CA PHE A 267 4.68 -2.71 -22.76
C PHE A 267 5.43 -3.12 -24.02
N ASN A 268 6.47 -3.96 -23.88
CA ASN A 268 7.26 -4.50 -25.00
C ASN A 268 6.62 -5.72 -25.66
N LYS A 269 5.62 -6.36 -25.00
CA LYS A 269 4.89 -7.51 -25.55
C LYS A 269 3.68 -7.09 -26.40
N VAL A 270 3.28 -5.81 -26.33
CA VAL A 270 2.06 -5.23 -26.93
C VAL A 270 2.40 -4.02 -27.79
#